data_AF-A0AAW3INZ2-F1
#
_entry.id   AF-A0AAW3INZ2-F1
#
_cell.length_a   1.000
_cell.length_b   1.000
_cell.length_c   1.000
_cell.angle_alpha   90.00
_cell.angle_beta   90.00
_cell.angle_gamma   90.00
#
_symmetry.space_group_name_H-M   'P 1'
#
loop_
_entity.id
_entity.type
_entity.pdbx_description
1 polymer ?
#
loop_
_entity_poly.entity_id
_entity_poly.type
_entity_poly.pdbx_seq_one_letter_code
_entity_poly.pdbx_strand_id
1 'polypeptide(L)'
;MRETIYFDSYQSFFDEELTVNAEYADERNSALLVVGKAGYDSIEQVVKRGHRAVFSFDQDFEVRLLKRETSTIEVDVQRIENLKVKYTEFIEHSIGSIPESDEKFSQQEVEELKEKLTTLQQEFAEHKKLSREEAAYARASFDLLIKKLDESSKSAWKHTASGIGASLMMSIAPEHYQQAIDAAHFTWQALAGK
;
A
#
# COMPACT_ATOMS: atom_id res chain seq x y z
N MET A 1 -3.88 -17.02 -0.37
CA MET A 1 -3.34 -18.36 -0.73
C MET A 1 -3.53 -19.23 0.48
N ARG A 2 -4.29 -20.32 0.33
CA ARG A 2 -4.62 -21.19 1.45
C ARG A 2 -3.72 -22.41 1.44
N GLU A 3 -3.07 -22.69 2.56
CA GLU A 3 -2.16 -23.82 2.71
C GLU A 3 -2.30 -24.48 4.08
N THR A 4 -1.90 -25.74 4.15
CA THR A 4 -1.81 -26.51 5.39
C THR A 4 -0.35 -26.62 5.80
N ILE A 5 -0.04 -26.21 7.04
CA ILE A 5 1.32 -26.25 7.61
C ILE A 5 1.33 -27.24 8.77
N TYR A 6 2.34 -28.12 8.81
CA TYR A 6 2.57 -28.99 9.96
C TYR A 6 3.21 -28.19 11.09
N PHE A 7 2.86 -28.49 12.33
CA PHE A 7 3.59 -27.94 13.47
C PHE A 7 5.07 -28.35 13.40
N ASP A 8 5.94 -27.46 13.88
CA ASP A 8 7.40 -27.57 13.83
C ASP A 8 7.96 -27.66 12.40
N SER A 9 7.19 -27.17 11.43
CA SER A 9 7.55 -27.07 10.02
C SER A 9 7.19 -25.68 9.47
N TYR A 10 7.51 -25.47 8.20
CA TYR A 10 7.24 -24.23 7.49
C TYR A 10 6.62 -24.47 6.13
N GLN A 11 5.99 -23.43 5.60
CA GLN A 11 5.54 -23.37 4.22
C GLN A 11 6.01 -22.05 3.60
N SER A 12 6.52 -22.13 2.37
CA SER A 12 6.89 -20.97 1.57
C SER A 12 5.68 -20.48 0.74
N PHE A 13 5.57 -19.16 0.61
CA PHE A 13 4.55 -18.47 -0.17
C PHE A 13 5.21 -17.48 -1.13
N PHE A 14 4.53 -17.22 -2.24
CA PHE A 14 4.95 -16.25 -3.27
C PHE A 14 6.40 -16.46 -3.74
N ASP A 15 6.68 -17.60 -4.36
CA ASP A 15 8.01 -17.94 -4.92
C ASP A 15 9.15 -17.79 -3.89
N GLU A 16 8.92 -18.32 -2.69
CA GLU A 16 9.88 -18.31 -1.56
C GLU A 16 10.19 -16.93 -0.97
N GLU A 17 9.42 -15.90 -1.33
CA GLU A 17 9.57 -14.57 -0.74
C GLU A 17 9.20 -14.55 0.76
N LEU A 18 8.15 -15.29 1.15
CA LEU A 18 7.66 -15.34 2.52
C LEU A 18 7.65 -16.78 3.04
N THR A 19 8.19 -16.99 4.25
CA THR A 19 8.10 -18.28 4.97
C THR A 19 7.22 -18.13 6.20
N VAL A 20 6.27 -19.06 6.39
CA VAL A 20 5.44 -19.12 7.61
C VAL A 20 5.72 -20.43 8.32
N ASN A 21 6.26 -20.35 9.53
CA ASN A 21 6.48 -21.50 10.40
C ASN A 21 5.34 -21.58 11.43
N ALA A 22 4.93 -22.80 11.74
CA ALA A 22 3.86 -23.06 12.69
C ALA A 22 4.41 -23.74 13.95
N GLU A 23 4.24 -23.11 15.10
CA GLU A 23 4.63 -23.64 16.40
C GLU A 23 3.43 -23.72 17.35
N TYR A 24 3.57 -24.58 18.37
CA TYR A 24 2.55 -24.73 19.40
C TYR A 24 2.46 -23.47 20.27
N ALA A 25 1.25 -22.94 20.42
CA ALA A 25 0.96 -21.89 21.40
C ALA A 25 0.29 -22.48 22.65
N ASP A 26 0.53 -21.85 23.80
CA ASP A 26 -0.09 -22.22 25.08
C ASP A 26 -1.62 -22.02 25.08
N GLU A 27 -2.11 -21.13 24.22
CA GLU A 27 -3.52 -20.79 24.12
C GLU A 27 -4.30 -21.80 23.28
N ARG A 28 -5.47 -22.25 23.78
CA ARG A 28 -6.36 -23.15 23.04
C ARG A 28 -6.76 -22.56 21.69
N ASN A 29 -6.87 -23.42 20.68
CA ASN A 29 -7.23 -23.07 19.31
C ASN A 29 -6.34 -21.97 18.70
N SER A 30 -5.09 -21.89 19.14
CA SER A 30 -4.11 -20.93 18.63
C SER A 30 -2.88 -21.65 18.10
N ALA A 31 -2.10 -20.94 17.30
CA ALA A 31 -0.76 -21.33 16.88
C ALA A 31 0.16 -20.12 16.98
N LEU A 32 1.42 -20.36 17.34
CA LEU A 32 2.47 -19.36 17.20
C LEU A 32 2.91 -19.40 15.74
N LEU A 33 2.78 -18.27 15.05
CA LEU A 33 3.26 -18.11 13.69
C LEU A 33 4.58 -17.35 13.74
N VAL A 34 5.64 -17.96 13.21
CA VAL A 34 6.92 -17.29 12.99
C VAL A 34 7.03 -17.02 11.50
N VAL A 35 6.92 -15.75 11.12
CA VAL A 35 6.90 -15.34 9.71
C VAL A 35 8.23 -14.68 9.36
N GLY A 36 8.85 -15.14 8.28
CA GLY A 36 10.14 -14.66 7.80
C GLY A 36 10.05 -14.16 6.36
N LYS A 37 10.89 -13.18 6.04
CA LYS A 37 11.14 -12.67 4.69
C LYS A 37 12.63 -12.48 4.49
N ALA A 38 13.15 -12.85 3.33
CA ALA A 38 14.58 -12.70 3.04
C ALA A 38 15.05 -11.24 3.24
N GLY A 39 16.11 -11.06 4.03
CA GLY A 39 16.67 -9.75 4.35
C GLY A 39 16.06 -9.04 5.56
N TYR A 40 15.09 -9.65 6.25
CA TYR A 40 14.46 -9.10 7.45
C TYR A 40 14.50 -10.11 8.60
N ASP A 41 14.46 -9.61 9.84
CA ASP A 41 14.28 -10.45 11.03
C ASP A 41 12.87 -11.05 11.04
N SER A 42 12.73 -12.29 11.51
CA SER A 42 11.43 -12.95 11.62
C SER A 42 10.53 -12.27 12.67
N ILE A 43 9.23 -12.27 12.40
CA ILE A 43 8.21 -11.71 13.28
C ILE A 43 7.36 -12.84 13.83
N GLU A 44 7.22 -12.88 15.16
CA GLU A 44 6.49 -13.91 15.88
C GLU A 44 5.15 -13.39 16.40
N GLN A 45 4.07 -14.13 16.16
CA GLN A 45 2.76 -13.76 16.69
C GLN A 45 1.87 -14.97 16.96
N VAL A 46 1.25 -15.00 18.15
CA VAL A 46 0.22 -16.00 18.47
C VAL A 46 -1.11 -15.60 17.82
N VAL A 47 -1.65 -16.48 16.98
CA VAL A 47 -2.89 -16.25 16.24
C VAL A 47 -3.94 -17.27 16.66
N LYS A 48 -5.14 -16.78 17.01
CA LYS A 48 -6.31 -17.60 17.33
C LYS A 48 -7.04 -18.04 16.07
N ARG A 49 -7.70 -19.21 16.15
CA ARG A 49 -8.56 -19.69 15.07
C ARG A 49 -9.64 -18.64 14.73
N GLY A 50 -9.78 -18.36 13.44
CA GLY A 50 -10.68 -17.33 12.90
C GLY A 50 -10.11 -15.92 12.94
N HIS A 51 -8.96 -15.70 13.58
CA HIS A 51 -8.30 -14.41 13.66
C HIS A 51 -7.19 -14.30 12.60
N ARG A 52 -6.78 -13.05 12.35
CA ARG A 52 -5.68 -12.71 11.46
C ARG A 52 -4.61 -11.92 12.21
N ALA A 53 -3.40 -12.02 11.71
CA ALA A 53 -2.24 -11.23 12.08
C ALA A 53 -1.70 -10.53 10.84
N VAL A 54 -1.09 -9.35 11.02
CA VAL A 54 -0.42 -8.60 9.96
C VAL A 54 1.06 -8.58 10.29
N PHE A 55 1.87 -9.05 9.35
CA PHE A 55 3.33 -9.10 9.44
C PHE A 55 3.89 -8.08 8.46
N SER A 56 4.57 -7.06 8.98
CA SER A 56 5.06 -5.91 8.21
C SER A 56 6.56 -5.99 8.01
N PHE A 57 6.98 -6.07 6.75
CA PHE A 57 8.38 -5.97 6.30
C PHE A 57 8.54 -4.73 5.41
N ASP A 58 9.02 -4.88 4.17
CA ASP A 58 8.82 -3.92 3.07
C ASP A 58 7.40 -3.98 2.48
N GLN A 59 6.76 -5.15 2.54
CA GLN A 59 5.35 -5.34 2.23
C GLN A 59 4.61 -5.91 3.45
N ASP A 60 3.33 -5.58 3.56
CA ASP A 60 2.45 -6.14 4.59
C ASP A 60 1.88 -7.48 4.10
N PHE A 61 1.90 -8.48 4.98
CA PHE A 61 1.29 -9.79 4.74
C PHE A 61 0.23 -10.07 5.80
N GLU A 62 -0.98 -10.40 5.38
CA GLU A 62 -2.01 -10.94 6.26
C GLU A 62 -1.87 -12.45 6.33
N VAL A 63 -1.76 -13.00 7.53
CA VAL A 63 -1.89 -14.45 7.76
C VAL A 63 -3.07 -14.70 8.68
N ARG A 64 -4.05 -15.46 8.18
CA ARG A 64 -5.26 -15.84 8.92
C ARG A 64 -5.22 -17.31 9.28
N LEU A 65 -5.43 -17.62 10.56
CA LEU A 65 -5.56 -19.01 11.01
C LEU A 65 -7.00 -19.49 10.81
N LEU A 66 -7.21 -20.40 9.86
CA LEU A 66 -8.54 -20.92 9.52
C LEU A 66 -8.93 -22.13 10.38
N LYS A 67 -7.99 -23.08 10.53
CA LYS A 67 -8.18 -24.31 11.31
C LYS A 67 -6.90 -24.67 12.05
N ARG A 68 -7.07 -25.39 13.16
CA ARG A 68 -5.99 -25.97 13.94
C ARG A 68 -6.38 -27.37 14.36
N GLU A 69 -5.62 -28.35 13.89
CA GLU A 69 -5.72 -29.76 14.28
C GLU A 69 -4.57 -30.11 15.23
N THR A 70 -4.41 -31.39 15.55
CA THR A 70 -3.39 -31.84 16.51
C THR A 70 -1.96 -31.64 15.99
N SER A 71 -1.75 -31.85 14.68
CA SER A 71 -0.43 -31.85 14.04
C SER A 71 -0.30 -30.81 12.92
N THR A 72 -1.37 -30.10 12.57
CA THR A 72 -1.39 -29.16 11.45
C THR A 72 -2.24 -27.93 11.75
N ILE A 73 -1.99 -26.87 10.99
CA ILE A 73 -2.83 -25.69 10.87
C ILE A 73 -3.19 -25.44 9.40
N GLU A 74 -4.35 -24.85 9.16
CA GLU A 74 -4.73 -24.32 7.86
C GLU A 74 -4.68 -22.79 7.94
N VAL A 75 -3.87 -22.17 7.09
CA VAL A 75 -3.71 -20.71 7.02
C VAL A 75 -4.16 -20.17 5.66
N ASP A 76 -4.63 -18.93 5.63
CA ASP A 76 -4.74 -18.14 4.40
C ASP A 76 -3.79 -16.96 4.49
N VAL A 77 -2.86 -16.89 3.54
CA VAL A 77 -1.83 -15.86 3.44
C VAL A 77 -2.13 -14.96 2.26
N GLN A 78 -2.19 -13.66 2.50
CA GLN A 78 -2.45 -12.66 1.45
C GLN A 78 -1.43 -11.54 1.56
N ARG A 79 -0.92 -11.08 0.42
CA ARG A 79 -0.27 -9.78 0.35
C ARG A 79 -1.34 -8.74 0.64
N ILE A 80 -1.10 -7.91 1.64
CA ILE A 80 -1.82 -6.65 1.75
C ILE A 80 -1.08 -5.73 0.79
N GLU A 81 -1.74 -5.36 -0.29
CA GLU A 81 -1.24 -4.28 -1.12
C GLU A 81 -1.11 -3.04 -0.23
N ASN A 82 0.13 -2.63 0.01
CA ASN A 82 0.40 -1.48 0.83
C ASN A 82 0.07 -0.25 -0.02
N LEU A 83 -1.14 0.26 0.15
CA LEU A 83 -1.61 1.45 -0.54
C LEU A 83 -0.62 2.61 -0.39
N LYS A 84 0.10 2.67 0.75
CA LYS A 84 1.20 3.61 0.98
C LYS A 84 2.33 3.42 -0.04
N VAL A 85 2.80 2.20 -0.27
CA VAL A 85 3.90 1.92 -1.20
C VAL A 85 3.50 2.27 -2.62
N LYS A 86 2.34 1.80 -3.10
CA LYS A 86 1.84 2.13 -4.44
C LYS A 86 1.65 3.64 -4.63
N TYR A 87 1.19 4.31 -3.59
CA TYR A 87 1.03 5.75 -3.60
C TYR A 87 2.36 6.50 -3.59
N THR A 88 3.29 6.11 -2.72
CA THR A 88 4.66 6.65 -2.70
C THR A 88 5.33 6.46 -4.05
N GLU A 89 5.24 5.28 -4.66
CA GLU A 89 5.72 5.01 -6.00
C GLU A 89 5.06 5.91 -7.05
N PHE A 90 3.75 6.15 -6.94
CA PHE A 90 3.06 7.10 -7.81
C PHE A 90 3.58 8.54 -7.65
N ILE A 91 3.79 9.01 -6.42
CA ILE A 91 4.34 10.34 -6.15
C ILE A 91 5.79 10.45 -6.67
N GLU A 92 6.65 9.51 -6.30
CA GLU A 92 8.08 9.56 -6.61
C GLU A 92 8.36 9.32 -8.10
N HIS A 93 7.73 8.30 -8.69
CA HIS A 93 8.06 7.87 -10.05
C HIS A 93 7.16 8.47 -11.14
N SER A 94 5.91 8.86 -10.83
CA SER A 94 5.02 9.48 -11.82
C SER A 94 4.95 11.00 -11.69
N ILE A 95 4.74 11.55 -10.50
CA ILE A 95 4.68 13.01 -10.32
C ILE A 95 6.08 13.62 -10.31
N GLY A 96 7.03 13.00 -9.59
CA GLY A 96 8.41 13.47 -9.48
C GLY A 96 9.11 13.59 -10.84
N SER A 97 8.85 12.65 -11.75
CA SER A 97 9.45 12.58 -13.09
C SER A 97 8.86 13.56 -14.11
N ILE A 98 7.67 14.12 -13.86
CA ILE A 98 7.08 15.12 -14.75
C ILE A 98 7.89 16.43 -14.64
N PRO A 99 8.44 16.96 -15.75
CA PRO A 99 9.18 18.22 -15.71
C PRO A 99 8.23 19.38 -15.41
N GLU A 100 8.71 20.37 -14.67
CA GLU A 100 8.00 21.65 -14.54
C GLU A 100 8.05 22.37 -15.90
N SER A 101 6.89 22.55 -16.50
CA SER A 101 6.70 23.21 -17.79
C SER A 101 5.30 23.81 -17.88
N ASP A 102 5.20 24.96 -18.54
CA ASP A 102 3.92 25.59 -18.87
C ASP A 102 3.22 24.90 -20.06
N GLU A 103 3.90 23.96 -20.71
CA GLU A 103 3.32 23.12 -21.75
C GLU A 103 2.22 22.20 -21.19
N LYS A 104 1.29 21.84 -22.06
CA LYS A 104 0.29 20.81 -21.78
C LYS A 104 0.87 19.41 -21.99
N PHE A 105 0.21 18.40 -21.44
CA PHE A 105 0.53 17.01 -21.74
C PHE A 105 0.20 16.69 -23.21
N SER A 106 1.04 15.86 -23.82
CA SER A 106 0.71 15.21 -25.08
C SER A 106 -0.40 14.18 -24.88
N GLN A 107 -1.13 13.82 -25.93
CA GLN A 107 -2.20 12.80 -25.83
C GLN A 107 -1.70 11.46 -25.28
N GLN A 108 -0.49 11.04 -25.65
CA GLN A 108 0.08 9.80 -25.13
C GLN A 108 0.33 9.89 -23.61
N GLU A 109 0.91 11.00 -23.12
CA GLU A 109 1.12 11.21 -21.70
C GLU A 109 -0.20 11.27 -20.92
N VAL A 110 -1.25 11.87 -21.52
CA VAL A 110 -2.58 11.92 -20.92
C VAL A 110 -3.15 10.52 -20.72
N GLU A 111 -3.11 9.66 -21.74
CA GLU A 111 -3.65 8.30 -21.65
C GLU A 111 -2.89 7.45 -20.61
N GLU A 112 -1.56 7.49 -20.63
CA GLU A 112 -0.71 6.75 -19.67
C GLU A 112 -0.98 7.20 -18.22
N LEU A 113 -1.12 8.51 -17.98
CA LEU A 113 -1.42 9.03 -16.64
C LEU A 113 -2.87 8.76 -16.23
N LYS A 114 -3.84 8.81 -17.15
CA LYS A 114 -5.24 8.47 -16.89
C LYS A 114 -5.39 7.02 -16.44
N GLU A 115 -4.71 6.09 -17.10
CA GLU A 115 -4.72 4.67 -16.74
C GLU A 115 -4.20 4.48 -15.30
N LYS A 116 -3.00 5.03 -15.01
CA LYS A 116 -2.40 4.96 -13.66
C LYS A 116 -3.30 5.55 -12.57
N LEU A 117 -3.88 6.73 -12.81
CA LEU A 117 -4.79 7.39 -11.87
C LEU A 117 -6.07 6.57 -11.64
N THR A 118 -6.61 5.95 -12.70
CA THR A 118 -7.82 5.12 -12.61
C THR A 118 -7.56 3.85 -11.80
N THR A 119 -6.41 3.20 -12.00
CA THR A 119 -6.00 2.03 -11.21
C THR A 119 -5.86 2.40 -9.73
N LEU A 120 -5.15 3.47 -9.41
CA LEU A 120 -5.02 3.94 -8.01
C LEU A 120 -6.36 4.31 -7.39
N GLN A 121 -7.27 4.91 -8.16
CA GLN A 121 -8.62 5.23 -7.70
C GLN A 121 -9.40 3.97 -7.30
N GLN A 122 -9.31 2.90 -8.09
CA GLN A 122 -9.96 1.62 -7.77
C GLN A 122 -9.35 0.99 -6.52
N GLU A 123 -8.03 0.95 -6.42
CA GLU A 123 -7.32 0.39 -5.26
C GLU A 123 -7.65 1.14 -3.96
N PHE A 124 -7.74 2.48 -4.00
CA PHE A 124 -8.21 3.28 -2.87
C PHE A 124 -9.66 2.97 -2.50
N ALA A 125 -10.55 2.79 -3.48
CA ALA A 125 -11.96 2.49 -3.22
C ALA A 125 -12.15 1.10 -2.56
N GLU A 126 -11.28 0.14 -2.86
CA GLU A 126 -11.32 -1.22 -2.31
C GLU A 126 -10.54 -1.36 -0.99
N HIS A 127 -9.85 -0.31 -0.56
CA HIS A 127 -9.02 -0.35 0.64
C HIS A 127 -9.86 -0.41 1.92
N LYS A 128 -9.89 -1.59 2.54
CA LYS A 128 -10.74 -1.94 3.70
C LYS A 128 -10.56 -1.09 4.96
N LYS A 129 -9.48 -0.31 5.07
CA LYS A 129 -9.22 0.55 6.24
C LYS A 129 -9.74 1.99 6.07
N LEU A 130 -10.11 2.40 4.85
CA LEU A 130 -10.63 3.76 4.63
C LEU A 130 -12.09 3.86 5.07
N SER A 131 -12.42 4.93 5.77
CA SER A 131 -13.81 5.33 5.98
C SER A 131 -14.49 5.68 4.65
N ARG A 132 -15.82 5.71 4.66
CA ARG A 132 -16.60 6.11 3.47
C ARG A 132 -16.26 7.53 3.00
N GLU A 133 -15.96 8.43 3.93
CA GLU A 133 -15.64 9.83 3.65
C GLU A 133 -14.25 9.95 3.01
N GLU A 134 -13.25 9.23 3.54
CA GLU A 134 -11.90 9.18 2.97
C GLU A 134 -11.90 8.54 1.57
N ALA A 135 -12.66 7.46 1.37
CA ALA A 135 -12.81 6.85 0.06
C ALA A 135 -13.48 7.80 -0.96
N ALA A 136 -14.49 8.57 -0.53
CA ALA A 136 -15.13 9.57 -1.38
C ALA A 136 -14.18 10.73 -1.72
N TYR A 137 -13.40 11.19 -0.75
CA TYR A 137 -12.37 12.21 -0.95
C TYR A 137 -11.28 11.73 -1.94
N ALA A 138 -10.78 10.51 -1.77
CA ALA A 138 -9.81 9.90 -2.68
C ALA A 138 -10.36 9.85 -4.10
N ARG A 139 -11.59 9.36 -4.26
CA ARG A 139 -12.25 9.29 -5.56
C ARG A 139 -12.33 10.66 -6.24
N ALA A 140 -12.84 11.67 -5.54
CA ALA A 140 -12.96 13.03 -6.06
C ALA A 140 -11.60 13.65 -6.39
N SER A 141 -10.56 13.31 -5.62
CA SER A 141 -9.19 13.78 -5.86
C SER A 141 -8.60 13.20 -7.14
N PHE A 142 -8.76 11.89 -7.38
CA PHE A 142 -8.33 11.26 -8.63
C PHE A 142 -9.11 11.78 -9.84
N ASP A 143 -10.44 11.97 -9.73
CA ASP A 143 -11.26 12.56 -10.79
C ASP A 143 -10.78 13.98 -11.16
N LEU A 144 -10.38 14.78 -10.16
CA LEU A 144 -9.81 16.10 -10.38
C LEU A 144 -8.47 16.02 -11.14
N LEU A 145 -7.58 15.08 -10.77
CA LEU A 145 -6.31 14.90 -11.46
C LEU A 145 -6.50 14.45 -12.90
N ILE A 146 -7.41 13.50 -13.13
CA ILE A 146 -7.77 13.03 -14.48
C ILE A 146 -8.27 14.20 -15.33
N LYS A 147 -9.20 15.01 -14.80
CA LYS A 147 -9.73 16.18 -15.50
C LYS A 147 -8.63 17.20 -15.83
N LYS A 148 -7.71 17.44 -14.89
CA LYS A 148 -6.64 18.42 -15.09
C LYS A 148 -5.59 18.00 -16.12
N LEU A 149 -5.45 16.72 -16.45
CA LEU A 149 -4.54 16.27 -17.51
C LEU A 149 -4.86 16.92 -18.87
N ASP A 150 -6.15 17.08 -19.18
CA ASP A 150 -6.61 17.66 -20.44
C ASP A 150 -6.59 19.20 -20.44
N GLU A 151 -6.78 19.80 -19.27
CA GLU A 151 -7.08 21.24 -19.13
C GLU A 151 -5.88 22.10 -18.73
N SER A 152 -4.87 21.54 -18.06
CA SER A 152 -3.82 22.31 -17.38
C SER A 152 -2.41 22.09 -17.91
N SER A 153 -1.48 22.96 -17.52
CA SER A 153 -0.05 22.77 -17.78
C SER A 153 0.54 21.67 -16.90
N LYS A 154 1.69 21.11 -17.32
CA LYS A 154 2.43 20.09 -16.56
C LYS A 154 2.75 20.58 -15.15
N SER A 155 3.21 21.82 -14.98
CA SER A 155 3.46 22.41 -13.66
C SER A 155 2.19 22.47 -12.79
N ALA A 156 1.09 23.02 -13.32
CA ALA A 156 -0.15 23.17 -12.57
C ALA A 156 -0.74 21.81 -12.14
N TRP A 157 -0.63 20.81 -13.02
CA TRP A 157 -1.01 19.45 -12.72
C TRP A 157 -0.12 18.85 -11.63
N LYS A 158 1.22 18.94 -11.78
CA LYS A 158 2.21 18.43 -10.82
C LYS A 158 2.00 18.97 -9.42
N HIS A 159 1.74 20.27 -9.28
CA HIS A 159 1.44 20.88 -7.98
C HIS A 159 0.12 20.37 -7.38
N THR A 160 -0.93 20.25 -8.20
CA THR A 160 -2.21 19.69 -7.75
C THR A 160 -2.04 18.24 -7.28
N ALA A 161 -1.29 17.45 -8.05
CA ALA A 161 -1.00 16.06 -7.77
C ALA A 161 -0.15 15.89 -6.50
N SER A 162 0.80 16.79 -6.26
CA SER A 162 1.61 16.79 -5.03
C SER A 162 0.80 17.15 -3.78
N GLY A 163 -0.16 18.08 -3.89
CA GLY A 163 -1.04 18.46 -2.77
C GLY A 163 -2.05 17.36 -2.42
N ILE A 164 -2.67 16.76 -3.43
CA ILE A 164 -3.50 15.56 -3.27
C ILE A 164 -2.64 14.41 -2.70
N GLY A 165 -1.42 14.30 -3.23
CA GLY A 165 -0.24 13.61 -2.68
C GLY A 165 -0.25 13.49 -1.17
N ALA A 166 0.11 14.61 -0.57
CA ALA A 166 0.26 14.72 0.86
C ALA A 166 -1.03 14.39 1.61
N SER A 167 -2.18 14.88 1.11
CA SER A 167 -3.46 14.70 1.78
C SER A 167 -3.87 13.22 1.89
N LEU A 168 -3.75 12.46 0.80
CA LEU A 168 -4.08 11.03 0.81
C LEU A 168 -3.10 10.23 1.67
N MET A 169 -1.81 10.59 1.65
CA MET A 169 -0.82 9.99 2.56
C MET A 169 -1.19 10.18 4.04
N MET A 170 -1.71 11.35 4.42
CA MET A 170 -2.16 11.56 5.80
C MET A 170 -3.37 10.69 6.18
N SER A 171 -4.23 10.33 5.22
CA SER A 171 -5.37 9.42 5.47
C SER A 171 -4.96 7.96 5.60
N ILE A 172 -3.91 7.52 4.91
CA ILE A 172 -3.51 6.10 4.86
C ILE A 172 -2.36 5.75 5.83
N ALA A 173 -1.51 6.72 6.15
CA ALA A 173 -0.33 6.57 7.01
C ALA A 173 -0.10 7.89 7.81
N PRO A 174 -1.03 8.28 8.69
CA PRO A 174 -0.96 9.55 9.44
C PRO A 174 0.31 9.69 10.28
N GLU A 175 0.90 8.60 10.75
CA GLU A 175 2.17 8.59 11.48
C GLU A 175 3.38 9.03 10.64
N HIS A 176 3.23 9.11 9.31
CA HIS A 176 4.25 9.58 8.36
C HIS A 176 3.96 11.00 7.83
N TYR A 177 3.09 11.78 8.49
CA TYR A 177 2.65 13.10 8.00
C TYR A 177 3.81 14.05 7.66
N GLN A 178 4.95 13.97 8.37
CA GLN A 178 6.11 14.83 8.11
C GLN A 178 6.70 14.59 6.72
N GLN A 179 6.78 13.34 6.25
CA GLN A 179 7.25 13.00 4.90
C GLN A 179 6.28 13.51 3.83
N ALA A 180 4.97 13.45 4.12
CA ALA A 180 3.94 13.99 3.24
C ALA A 180 4.03 15.52 3.12
N ILE A 181 4.30 16.21 4.24
CA ILE A 181 4.56 17.66 4.28
C ILE A 181 5.81 18.01 3.48
N ASP A 182 6.91 17.28 3.64
CA ASP A 182 8.17 17.55 2.94
C ASP A 182 8.02 17.36 1.41
N ALA A 183 7.30 16.33 0.97
CA ALA A 183 6.98 16.10 -0.44
C ALA A 183 6.12 17.24 -1.05
N ALA A 184 5.20 17.81 -0.28
CA ALA A 184 4.42 18.98 -0.69
C ALA A 184 5.22 20.30 -0.62
N HIS A 185 6.17 20.42 0.31
CA HIS A 185 6.99 21.63 0.46
C HIS A 185 8.07 21.77 -0.61
N PHE A 186 8.63 20.67 -1.13
CA PHE A 186 9.62 20.71 -2.22
C PHE A 186 9.11 21.47 -3.45
N THR A 187 7.80 21.42 -3.71
CA THR A 187 7.15 22.14 -4.82
C THR A 187 6.90 23.63 -4.53
N TRP A 188 6.80 24.06 -3.28
CA TRP A 188 6.59 25.48 -2.93
C TRP A 188 7.89 26.30 -2.96
N GLN A 189 9.01 25.74 -2.55
CA GLN A 189 10.30 26.46 -2.56
C GLN A 189 10.85 26.66 -3.98
N ALA A 190 10.52 25.80 -4.94
CA ALA A 190 10.88 25.99 -6.35
C ALA A 190 10.21 27.21 -7.01
N LEU A 191 9.05 27.64 -6.50
CA LEU A 191 8.30 28.82 -6.99
C LEU A 191 8.70 30.13 -6.30
N ALA A 192 9.08 30.09 -5.02
CA ALA A 192 9.50 31.28 -4.27
C ALA A 192 10.93 31.76 -4.63
N GLY A 193 11.67 30.96 -5.41
CA GLY A 193 13.03 31.24 -5.86
C GLY A 193 13.16 31.79 -7.29
N LYS A 194 12.08 32.25 -7.93
CA LYS A 194 12.11 32.95 -9.23
C LYS A 194 11.73 34.42 -9.09
#